data_AF-A0A8T5VXP2-F1
#
_entry.id   AF-A0A8T5VXP2-F1
#
_cell.length_a   1.000
_cell.length_b   1.000
_cell.length_c   1.000
_cell.angle_alpha   90.00
_cell.angle_beta   90.00
_cell.angle_gamma   90.00
#
_symmetry.space_group_name_H-M   'P 1'
#
loop_
_entity.id
_entity.type
_entity.pdbx_description
1 polymer ?
#
loop_
_entity_poly.entity_id
_entity_poly.type
_entity_poly.pdbx_seq_one_letter_code
_entity_poly.pdbx_strand_id
1 'polypeptide(L)'
;MQIPLFAVIILLILLFLLIPAFRLRGRIMGEEKETFVVIDGSTFWSSRWGKVKIYEAESPQEGEPEYEEAKRFLSDMLSSRSVKIIPIRKDREGGIVAKVLVGGEDLAEKIRKRIEGR
;
A
#
# COMPACT_ATOMS: atom_id res chain seq x y z
N MET A 1 47.52 19.86 20.41
CA MET A 1 46.41 20.05 21.37
C MET A 1 45.91 18.67 21.77
N GLN A 2 46.12 18.26 23.01
CA GLN A 2 45.59 17.00 23.52
C GLN A 2 44.12 17.21 23.87
N ILE A 3 43.22 16.46 23.22
CA ILE A 3 41.81 16.46 23.59
C ILE A 3 41.72 15.68 24.91
N PRO A 4 41.21 16.27 26.00
CA PRO A 4 41.10 15.56 27.26
C PRO A 4 40.13 14.39 27.09
N LEU A 5 40.50 13.22 27.63
CA LEU A 5 39.71 11.99 27.55
C LEU A 5 38.24 12.20 27.96
N PHE A 6 37.98 13.09 28.92
CA PHE A 6 36.64 13.49 29.35
C PHE A 6 35.79 14.13 28.25
N ALA A 7 36.37 14.91 27.34
CA ALA A 7 35.64 15.49 26.21
C ALA A 7 35.19 14.41 25.22
N VAL A 8 35.98 13.35 25.03
CA VAL A 8 35.62 12.21 24.19
C VAL A 8 34.48 11.41 24.82
N ILE A 9 34.53 11.18 26.14
CA ILE A 9 33.47 10.48 26.88
C ILE A 9 32.15 11.27 26.81
N ILE A 10 32.19 12.59 27.00
CA ILE A 10 31.00 13.45 26.90
C ILE A 10 30.41 13.42 25.49
N LEU A 11 31.27 13.45 24.45
CA LEU A 11 30.83 13.36 23.05
C LEU A 11 30.15 12.02 22.75
N LEU A 12 30.69 10.90 23.25
CA LEU A 12 30.10 9.57 23.06
C LEU A 12 28.74 9.43 23.77
N ILE A 13 28.59 9.99 24.97
CA ILE A 13 27.31 10.01 25.69
C ILE A 13 26.28 10.83 24.91
N LEU A 14 26.67 12.01 24.40
CA LEU A 14 25.81 12.85 23.55
C LEU A 14 25.39 12.09 22.27
N LEU A 15 26.30 11.36 21.64
CA LEU A 15 26.00 10.56 20.44
C LEU A 15 25.02 9.41 20.76
N PHE A 16 25.17 8.77 21.92
CA PHE A 16 24.29 7.68 22.35
C PHE A 16 22.86 8.17 22.63
N LEU A 17 22.71 9.40 23.13
CA LEU A 17 21.40 10.03 23.35
C LEU A 17 20.65 10.38 22.04
N LEU A 18 21.34 10.47 20.89
CA LEU A 18 20.69 10.69 19.59
C LEU A 18 20.06 9.43 18.99
N ILE A 19 20.50 8.23 19.40
CA ILE A 19 20.00 6.93 18.91
C ILE A 19 18.51 6.72 19.24
N PRO A 20 18.01 6.96 20.47
CA PRO A 20 16.59 6.77 20.78
C PRO A 20 15.66 7.72 20.00
N ALA A 21 16.11 8.94 19.66
CA ALA A 21 15.31 9.88 18.85
C ALA A 21 15.02 9.34 17.44
N PHE A 22 16.00 8.66 16.82
CA PHE A 22 15.80 7.99 15.53
C PHE A 22 14.86 6.79 15.64
N ARG A 23 14.93 6.02 16.74
CA ARG A 23 14.03 4.87 16.97
C ARG A 23 12.59 5.29 17.26
N LEU A 24 12.38 6.43 17.94
CA LEU A 24 11.03 6.95 18.19
C LEU A 24 10.36 7.46 16.91
N ARG A 25 11.11 8.08 16.00
CA ARG A 25 10.54 8.62 14.74
C ARG A 25 9.89 7.53 13.88
N GLY A 26 10.48 6.33 13.85
CA GLY A 26 9.89 5.17 13.14
C GLY A 26 8.62 4.61 13.79
N ARG A 27 8.35 4.94 15.06
CA ARG A 27 7.16 4.47 15.80
C ARG A 27 5.99 5.45 15.81
N ILE A 28 6.25 6.76 15.63
CA ILE A 28 5.23 7.81 15.74
C ILE A 28 4.54 8.09 14.40
N MET A 29 5.14 7.73 13.26
CA MET A 29 4.37 7.47 12.04
C MET A 29 3.68 6.12 12.20
N GLY A 30 2.68 6.07 13.07
CA GLY A 30 1.70 4.99 13.02
C GLY A 30 1.19 4.94 11.59
N GLU A 31 1.38 3.79 10.95
CA GLU A 31 0.64 3.47 9.73
C GLU A 31 -0.84 3.59 10.11
N GLU A 32 -1.49 4.70 9.76
CA GLU A 32 -2.93 4.71 9.70
C GLU A 32 -3.30 3.51 8.84
N LYS A 33 -4.01 2.55 9.45
CA LYS A 33 -4.36 1.30 8.79
C LYS A 33 -5.18 1.67 7.57
N GLU A 34 -4.55 1.53 6.40
CA GLU A 34 -5.17 1.90 5.13
C GLU A 34 -6.48 1.13 5.00
N THR A 35 -7.58 1.86 4.78
CA THR A 35 -8.89 1.25 4.59
C THR A 35 -9.22 1.22 3.11
N PHE A 36 -9.87 0.13 2.71
CA PHE A 36 -10.24 -0.11 1.32
C PHE A 36 -11.75 -0.26 1.19
N VAL A 37 -12.33 0.37 0.17
CA VAL A 37 -13.74 0.19 -0.20
C VAL A 37 -13.79 -0.22 -1.66
N VAL A 38 -14.31 -1.43 -1.94
CA VAL A 38 -14.36 -1.95 -3.30
C VAL A 38 -15.52 -1.33 -4.08
N ILE A 39 -15.23 -0.83 -5.27
CA ILE A 39 -16.21 -0.23 -6.19
C ILE A 39 -16.71 -1.34 -7.14
N ASP A 40 -15.79 -1.92 -7.91
CA ASP A 40 -15.99 -3.04 -8.84
C ASP A 40 -14.82 -4.05 -8.72
N GLY A 41 -14.74 -5.09 -9.55
CA GLY A 41 -13.67 -6.11 -9.43
C GLY A 41 -12.26 -5.67 -9.88
N SER A 42 -12.08 -4.43 -10.34
CA SER A 42 -10.80 -3.83 -10.76
C SER A 42 -10.53 -2.44 -10.16
N THR A 43 -11.50 -1.87 -9.44
CA THR A 43 -11.43 -0.51 -8.90
C THR A 43 -11.84 -0.50 -7.42
N PHE A 44 -11.08 0.21 -6.59
CA PHE A 44 -11.38 0.42 -5.19
C PHE A 44 -10.99 1.82 -4.73
N TRP A 45 -11.46 2.22 -3.57
CA TRP A 45 -11.09 3.46 -2.89
C TRP A 45 -10.12 3.14 -1.74
N SER A 46 -9.07 3.94 -1.59
CA SER A 46 -8.07 3.88 -0.51
C SER A 46 -8.07 5.15 0.32
N SER A 47 -7.96 5.02 1.65
CA SER A 47 -7.87 6.16 2.59
C SER A 47 -6.72 7.10 2.31
N ARG A 48 -5.67 6.58 1.68
CA ARG A 48 -4.45 7.33 1.41
C ARG A 48 -4.39 7.87 -0.02
N TRP A 49 -4.96 7.14 -0.98
CA TRP A 49 -4.78 7.42 -2.41
C TRP A 49 -6.07 7.86 -3.13
N GLY A 50 -7.22 7.81 -2.47
CA GLY A 50 -8.52 8.03 -3.11
C GLY A 50 -8.90 6.87 -4.03
N LYS A 51 -9.50 7.18 -5.19
CA LYS A 51 -9.91 6.15 -6.17
C LYS A 51 -8.68 5.53 -6.85
N VAL A 52 -8.59 4.21 -6.83
CA VAL A 52 -7.50 3.41 -7.39
C VAL A 52 -8.07 2.44 -8.42
N LYS A 53 -7.61 2.57 -9.67
CA LYS A 53 -7.85 1.60 -10.75
C LYS A 53 -6.63 0.71 -10.92
N ILE A 54 -6.84 -0.61 -10.88
CA ILE A 54 -5.76 -1.57 -11.05
C ILE A 54 -5.30 -1.56 -12.51
N TYR A 55 -4.01 -1.36 -12.71
CA TYR A 55 -3.40 -1.32 -14.04
C TYR A 55 -3.47 -2.70 -14.70
N GLU A 56 -3.88 -2.74 -15.97
CA GLU A 56 -4.04 -3.98 -16.77
C GLU A 56 -5.00 -5.03 -16.16
N ALA A 57 -5.93 -4.59 -15.30
CA ALA A 57 -7.04 -5.41 -14.84
C ALA A 57 -8.35 -4.93 -15.50
N GLU A 58 -9.09 -5.88 -16.05
CA GLU A 58 -10.46 -5.70 -16.52
C GLU A 58 -11.39 -6.52 -15.62
N SER A 59 -12.59 -6.02 -15.40
CA SER A 59 -13.61 -6.65 -14.56
C SER A 59 -14.99 -6.33 -15.09
N PRO A 60 -15.97 -7.24 -14.90
CA PRO A 60 -17.37 -6.94 -15.15
C PRO A 60 -17.81 -5.66 -14.43
N GLN A 61 -18.67 -4.89 -15.10
CA GLN A 61 -19.29 -3.67 -14.59
C GLN A 61 -20.62 -3.96 -13.89
N GLU A 62 -21.15 -2.98 -13.16
CA GLU A 62 -22.45 -3.12 -12.51
C GLU A 62 -23.55 -3.46 -13.54
N GLY A 63 -24.28 -4.54 -13.27
CA GLY A 63 -25.29 -5.08 -14.18
C GLY A 63 -24.78 -6.16 -15.15
N GLU A 64 -23.47 -6.36 -15.25
CA GLU A 64 -22.90 -7.47 -16.02
C GLU A 64 -22.88 -8.77 -15.20
N PRO A 65 -22.89 -9.94 -15.88
CA PRO A 65 -22.70 -11.22 -15.21
C PRO A 65 -21.43 -11.22 -14.35
N GLU A 66 -21.51 -11.87 -13.18
CA GLU A 66 -20.39 -12.06 -12.27
C GLU A 66 -19.84 -10.80 -11.57
N TYR A 67 -20.47 -9.63 -11.77
CA TYR A 67 -20.09 -8.38 -11.09
C TYR A 67 -19.90 -8.55 -9.57
N GLU A 68 -20.89 -9.14 -8.89
CA GLU A 68 -20.85 -9.36 -7.44
C GLU A 68 -19.72 -10.32 -7.02
N GLU A 69 -19.41 -11.31 -7.86
CA GLU A 69 -18.34 -12.26 -7.59
C GLU A 69 -16.97 -11.61 -7.75
N ALA A 70 -16.78 -10.81 -8.82
CA ALA A 70 -15.56 -10.06 -9.06
C ALA A 70 -15.30 -9.03 -7.95
N LYS A 71 -16.35 -8.36 -7.49
CA LYS A 71 -16.30 -7.41 -6.36
C LYS A 71 -15.89 -8.09 -5.05
N ARG A 72 -16.50 -9.24 -4.73
CA ARG A 72 -16.13 -10.04 -3.54
C ARG A 72 -14.70 -10.53 -3.61
N PHE A 73 -14.27 -11.05 -4.76
CA PHE A 73 -12.90 -11.50 -4.96
C PHE A 73 -11.89 -10.38 -4.67
N LEU A 74 -12.11 -9.17 -5.20
CA LEU A 74 -11.22 -8.05 -4.92
C LEU A 74 -11.24 -7.66 -3.43
N SER A 75 -12.43 -7.66 -2.80
CA SER A 75 -12.58 -7.37 -1.37
C SER A 75 -11.78 -8.33 -0.49
N ASP A 76 -11.85 -9.63 -0.79
CA ASP A 76 -11.14 -10.67 -0.08
C ASP A 76 -9.62 -10.52 -0.26
N MET A 77 -9.18 -10.25 -1.49
CA MET A 77 -7.77 -10.00 -1.78
C MET A 77 -7.22 -8.83 -0.97
N LEU A 78 -7.89 -7.68 -1.00
CA LEU A 78 -7.46 -6.48 -0.26
C LEU A 78 -7.48 -6.65 1.26
N SER A 79 -8.33 -7.54 1.78
CA SER A 79 -8.44 -7.82 3.22
C SER A 79 -7.47 -8.90 3.71
N SER A 80 -6.96 -9.74 2.82
CA SER A 80 -6.22 -10.96 3.18
C SER A 80 -4.76 -10.74 3.62
N ARG A 81 -4.08 -9.75 3.03
CA ARG A 81 -2.62 -9.56 3.17
C ARG A 81 -2.25 -8.08 3.04
N SER A 82 -0.98 -7.77 3.24
CA SER A 82 -0.44 -6.44 2.99
C SER A 82 -0.64 -6.03 1.53
N VAL A 83 -1.15 -4.81 1.34
CA VAL A 83 -1.39 -4.21 0.03
C VAL A 83 -0.30 -3.17 -0.23
N LYS A 84 0.34 -3.24 -1.40
CA LYS A 84 1.29 -2.24 -1.87
C LYS A 84 0.79 -1.64 -3.18
N ILE A 85 0.55 -0.34 -3.15
CA ILE A 85 0.07 0.43 -4.31
C ILE A 85 1.25 1.18 -4.91
N ILE A 86 1.50 0.97 -6.20
CA ILE A 86 2.57 1.61 -6.97
C ILE A 86 1.90 2.47 -8.06
N PRO A 87 1.75 3.79 -7.84
CA PRO A 87 1.11 4.68 -8.81
C PRO A 87 1.86 4.70 -10.14
N ILE A 88 1.14 4.59 -11.25
CA ILE A 88 1.70 4.70 -12.61
C ILE A 88 1.33 6.04 -13.23
N ARG A 89 0.06 6.43 -13.11
CA ARG A 89 -0.44 7.72 -13.61
C ARG A 89 -1.65 8.17 -12.82
N LYS A 90 -1.97 9.46 -12.91
CA LYS A 90 -3.26 10.00 -12.44
C LYS A 90 -4.36 9.72 -13.47
N ASP A 91 -5.56 9.50 -12.97
CA ASP A 91 -6.77 9.47 -13.77
C ASP A 91 -7.34 10.88 -13.94
N ARG A 92 -8.18 11.09 -14.95
CA ARG A 92 -8.84 12.36 -15.26
C ARG A 92 -9.74 12.84 -14.12
N GLU A 93 -10.33 11.92 -13.36
CA GLU A 93 -11.20 12.19 -12.22
C GLU A 93 -10.44 12.46 -10.91
N GLY A 94 -9.11 12.56 -10.96
CA GLY A 94 -8.28 12.79 -9.77
C GLY A 94 -7.91 11.52 -8.99
N GLY A 95 -8.40 10.35 -9.42
CA GLY A 95 -7.91 9.05 -8.95
C GLY A 95 -6.52 8.70 -9.50
N ILE A 96 -6.07 7.47 -9.25
CA ILE A 96 -4.83 6.92 -9.79
C ILE A 96 -5.07 5.60 -10.53
N VAL A 97 -4.24 5.36 -11.53
CA VAL A 97 -4.02 4.04 -12.11
C VAL A 97 -2.72 3.50 -11.53
N ALA A 98 -2.78 2.31 -10.92
CA ALA A 98 -1.66 1.78 -10.15
C ALA A 98 -1.47 0.27 -10.35
N LYS A 99 -0.21 -0.17 -10.26
CA LYS A 99 0.10 -1.58 -10.04
C LYS A 99 -0.13 -1.88 -8.57
N VAL A 100 -0.92 -2.92 -8.28
CA VAL A 100 -1.30 -3.30 -6.92
C VAL A 100 -0.75 -4.68 -6.61
N LEU A 101 0.03 -4.78 -5.54
CA LEU A 101 0.58 -6.04 -5.05
C LEU A 101 -0.12 -6.44 -3.75
N VAL A 102 -0.56 -7.68 -3.66
CA VAL A 102 -1.16 -8.25 -2.45
C VAL A 102 -0.28 -9.40 -1.97
N GLY A 103 0.32 -9.25 -0.78
CA GLY A 103 1.29 -10.21 -0.27
C GLY A 103 2.51 -10.41 -1.19
N GLY A 104 2.85 -9.39 -1.98
CA GLY A 104 3.96 -9.43 -2.95
C GLY A 104 3.60 -9.91 -4.36
N GLU A 105 2.39 -10.41 -4.58
CA GLU A 105 1.92 -10.91 -5.88
C GLU A 105 1.12 -9.85 -6.64
N ASP A 106 1.22 -9.83 -7.97
CA ASP A 106 0.49 -8.90 -8.83
C ASP A 106 -1.02 -9.21 -8.85
N LEU A 107 -1.82 -8.26 -8.41
CA LEU A 107 -3.26 -8.42 -8.31
C LEU A 107 -3.94 -8.49 -9.68
N ALA A 108 -3.41 -7.78 -10.70
CA ALA A 108 -3.95 -7.84 -12.05
C ALA A 108 -3.80 -9.25 -12.64
N GLU A 109 -2.66 -9.90 -12.38
CA GLU A 109 -2.43 -11.29 -12.81
C GLU A 109 -3.39 -12.26 -12.12
N LYS A 110 -3.66 -12.07 -10.82
CA LYS A 110 -4.65 -12.89 -10.09
C LYS A 110 -6.07 -12.71 -10.64
N ILE A 111 -6.47 -11.48 -10.96
CA ILE A 111 -7.76 -11.20 -11.59
C ILE A 111 -7.85 -11.90 -12.95
N ARG A 112 -6.83 -11.78 -13.81
CA ARG A 112 -6.82 -12.46 -15.12
C ARG A 112 -6.91 -13.99 -14.99
N LYS A 113 -6.10 -14.60 -14.12
CA LYS A 113 -6.14 -16.06 -13.88
C LYS A 113 -7.51 -16.54 -13.39
N ARG A 114 -8.20 -15.72 -12.60
CA ARG A 114 -9.55 -16.03 -12.11
C ARG A 114 -10.59 -16.04 -13.24
N ILE A 115 -10.40 -15.20 -14.25
CA ILE A 115 -11.26 -15.11 -15.45
C ILE A 115 -10.91 -16.25 -16.42
N GLU A 116 -9.63 -16.49 -16.70
CA GLU A 116 -9.14 -17.52 -17.63
C GLU A 116 -9.31 -18.96 -17.12
N GLY A 117 -9.33 -19.16 -15.80
CA GLY A 117 -9.53 -20.47 -15.17
C GLY A 117 -10.99 -20.94 -15.12
N ARG A 118 -11.90 -20.23 -15.80
CA ARG A 118 -13.29 -20.65 -16.04
C ARG A 118 -13.40 -21.28 -17.43
#